data_AF-X0V2J4-F1
#
_entry.id   AF-X0V2J4-F1
#
_cell.length_a   1.000
_cell.length_b   1.000
_cell.length_c   1.000
_cell.angle_alpha   90.00
_cell.angle_beta   90.00
_cell.angle_gamma   90.00
#
_symmetry.space_group_name_H-M   'P 1'
#
loop_
_entity.id
_entity.type
_entity.pdbx_description
1 polymer ?
#
loop_
_entity_poly.entity_id
_entity_poly.type
_entity_poly.pdbx_seq_one_letter_code
_entity_poly.pdbx_strand_id
1 'polypeptide(L)'
;DGPIKNLPPVEKKTTDFITNTIDPEIFSAIQLNEACRLLEEGVLKSYELIDKVLFKGSFMPGPFALGKTKYKEWAEKLDDFAEKSGKTYLKPCDMMKLGRFLDYK
;
A
#
# COMPACT_ATOMS: atom_id res chain seq x y z
N ASP A 1 14.08 -1.95 16.20
CA ASP A 1 14.08 -3.41 16.41
C ASP A 1 13.61 -3.78 17.81
N GLY A 2 12.30 -3.95 17.99
CA GLY A 2 11.74 -4.52 19.22
C GLY A 2 11.80 -6.05 19.16
N PRO A 3 12.10 -6.76 20.25
CA PRO A 3 12.15 -8.21 20.22
C PRO A 3 10.73 -8.75 20.06
N ILE A 4 10.49 -9.45 18.96
CA ILE A 4 9.24 -10.16 18.70
C ILE A 4 9.17 -11.36 19.64
N LYS A 5 8.90 -11.13 20.92
CA LYS A 5 8.67 -12.20 21.89
C LYS A 5 7.19 -12.56 21.82
N ASN A 6 6.92 -13.83 21.52
CA ASN A 6 5.59 -14.46 21.44
C ASN A 6 4.86 -14.29 20.09
N LEU A 7 5.54 -14.54 18.97
CA LEU A 7 4.81 -14.92 17.75
C LEU A 7 4.04 -16.23 18.02
N PRO A 8 2.81 -16.39 17.52
CA PRO A 8 2.17 -17.70 17.46
C PRO A 8 3.10 -18.70 16.76
N PRO A 9 2.94 -20.02 16.96
CA PRO A 9 3.72 -21.03 16.21
C PRO A 9 3.37 -20.94 14.73
N VAL A 10 4.04 -20.03 14.04
CA VAL A 10 3.97 -19.84 12.60
C VAL A 10 4.85 -20.92 12.00
N GLU A 11 4.29 -21.74 11.12
CA GLU A 11 5.06 -22.75 10.38
C GLU A 11 6.28 -22.08 9.73
N LYS A 12 7.47 -22.70 9.83
CA LYS A 12 8.74 -22.13 9.34
C LYS A 12 8.62 -21.52 7.94
N LYS A 13 7.90 -22.19 7.04
CA LYS A 13 7.62 -21.74 5.67
C LYS A 13 6.92 -20.37 5.62
N THR A 14 5.96 -20.13 6.51
CA THR A 14 5.21 -18.87 6.57
C THR A 14 6.08 -17.74 7.13
N THR A 15 6.89 -18.02 8.16
CA THR A 15 7.87 -17.05 8.68
C THR A 15 8.89 -16.68 7.60
N ASP A 16 9.47 -17.68 6.92
CA ASP A 16 10.44 -17.47 5.85
C ASP A 16 9.83 -16.67 4.70
N PHE A 17 8.58 -16.95 4.31
CA PHE A 17 7.89 -16.17 3.29
C PHE A 17 7.73 -14.71 3.72
N ILE A 18 7.19 -14.45 4.91
CA ILE A 18 6.95 -13.10 5.41
C ILE A 18 8.26 -12.32 5.52
N THR A 19 9.30 -12.90 6.11
CA THR A 19 10.59 -12.22 6.30
C THR A 19 11.28 -11.88 4.97
N ASN A 20 11.15 -12.74 3.95
CA ASN A 20 11.81 -12.51 2.65
C ASN A 20 10.96 -11.67 1.67
N THR A 21 9.67 -11.50 1.94
CA THR A 21 8.73 -10.92 0.97
C THR A 21 8.07 -9.64 1.46
N ILE A 22 7.97 -9.43 2.77
CA ILE A 22 7.31 -8.25 3.35
C ILE A 22 8.35 -7.24 3.82
N ASP A 23 8.32 -6.06 3.22
CA ASP A 23 8.95 -4.84 3.75
C ASP A 23 7.85 -3.83 4.17
N PRO A 24 8.15 -2.87 5.08
CA PRO A 24 7.15 -1.92 5.56
C PRO A 24 6.47 -1.08 4.46
N GLU A 25 7.17 -0.82 3.35
CA GLU A 25 6.61 -0.07 2.23
C GLU A 25 5.55 -0.85 1.46
N ILE A 26 5.52 -2.18 1.54
CA ILE A 26 4.43 -2.97 0.93
C ILE A 26 3.09 -2.60 1.55
N PHE A 27 3.03 -2.43 2.87
CA PHE A 27 1.78 -2.00 3.52
C PHE A 27 1.37 -0.58 3.12
N SER A 28 2.33 0.32 2.92
CA SER A 28 2.05 1.66 2.41
C SER A 28 1.61 1.64 0.94
N ALA A 29 2.22 0.78 0.13
CA ALA A 29 1.85 0.59 -1.27
C ALA A 29 0.44 0.02 -1.40
N ILE A 30 0.07 -0.98 -0.59
CA ILE A 30 -1.30 -1.51 -0.52
C ILE A 30 -2.28 -0.37 -0.20
N GLN A 31 -2.01 0.43 0.83
CA GLN A 31 -2.87 1.56 1.19
C GLN A 31 -2.99 2.60 0.06
N LEU A 32 -1.89 2.93 -0.62
CA LEU A 32 -1.92 3.81 -1.79
C LEU A 32 -2.78 3.22 -2.91
N ASN A 33 -2.63 1.92 -3.19
CA ASN A 33 -3.38 1.24 -4.25
C ASN A 33 -4.88 1.26 -3.97
N GLU A 34 -5.29 0.93 -2.74
CA GLU A 34 -6.70 0.98 -2.35
C GLU A 34 -7.26 2.40 -2.44
N ALA A 35 -6.49 3.41 -2.01
CA ALA A 35 -6.90 4.80 -2.14
C ALA A 35 -7.04 5.24 -3.61
N CYS A 36 -6.18 4.73 -4.50
CA CYS A 36 -6.28 4.94 -5.94
C CYS A 36 -7.53 4.28 -6.54
N ARG A 37 -7.88 3.06 -6.11
CA ARG A 37 -9.13 2.38 -6.53
C ARG A 37 -10.36 3.18 -6.11
N LEU A 38 -10.37 3.72 -4.89
CA LEU A 38 -11.48 4.56 -4.41
C LEU A 38 -11.64 5.87 -5.20
N LEU A 39 -10.55 6.45 -5.72
CA LEU A 39 -10.62 7.57 -6.67
C LEU A 39 -11.19 7.13 -8.02
N GLU A 40 -10.71 6.00 -8.54
CA GLU A 40 -11.17 5.44 -9.82
C GLU A 40 -12.67 5.09 -9.80
N GLU A 41 -13.15 4.56 -8.68
CA GLU A 41 -14.56 4.23 -8.44
C GLU A 41 -15.43 5.46 -8.10
N GLY A 42 -14.83 6.65 -7.97
CA GLY A 42 -15.54 7.89 -7.68
C GLY A 42 -16.07 8.03 -6.24
N VAL A 43 -15.66 7.13 -5.34
CA VAL A 43 -15.94 7.23 -3.90
C VAL A 43 -15.20 8.43 -3.30
N LEU A 44 -13.96 8.64 -3.75
CA LEU A 44 -13.17 9.82 -3.44
C LEU A 44 -13.16 10.78 -4.64
N LYS A 45 -13.20 12.08 -4.34
CA LYS A 45 -13.08 13.14 -5.37
C LYS A 45 -11.73 13.84 -5.38
N SER A 46 -10.98 13.70 -4.29
CA SER A 46 -9.71 14.37 -4.06
C SER A 46 -8.81 13.47 -3.22
N TYR A 47 -7.55 13.33 -3.65
CA TYR A 47 -6.56 12.61 -2.89
C TYR A 47 -6.11 13.41 -1.65
N GLU A 48 -6.17 14.75 -1.69
CA GLU A 48 -5.82 15.59 -0.54
C GLU A 48 -6.85 15.46 0.59
N LEU A 49 -8.13 15.30 0.25
CA LEU A 49 -9.20 15.18 1.23
C LEU A 49 -8.98 13.94 2.11
N ILE A 50 -8.69 12.78 1.52
CA ILE A 50 -8.50 11.55 2.27
C ILE A 50 -7.23 11.62 3.13
N ASP A 51 -6.14 12.21 2.63
CA ASP A 51 -4.93 12.43 3.42
C ASP A 51 -5.21 13.32 4.64
N LYS A 52 -5.97 14.42 4.48
CA LYS A 52 -6.36 15.31 5.58
C LYS A 52 -7.23 14.60 6.61
N VAL A 53 -8.19 13.79 6.16
CA VAL A 53 -9.09 13.03 7.05
C VAL A 53 -8.32 11.99 7.86
N LEU A 54 -7.45 11.22 7.22
CA LEU A 54 -6.62 10.22 7.90
C LEU A 54 -5.62 10.87 8.85
N PHE A 55 -5.01 12.00 8.47
CA PHE A 55 -4.13 12.74 9.36
C PHE A 55 -4.86 13.22 10.62
N LYS A 56 -6.10 13.72 10.48
CA LYS A 56 -6.90 14.16 11.63
C LYS A 56 -7.21 13.02 12.62
N GLY A 57 -7.35 11.79 12.13
CA GLY A 57 -7.66 10.62 12.97
C GLY A 57 -6.43 9.91 13.56
N SER A 58 -5.29 9.95 12.87
CA SER A 58 -4.10 9.14 13.20
C SER A 58 -2.85 9.92 13.53
N PHE A 59 -2.80 11.23 13.22
CA PHE A 59 -1.58 12.06 13.20
C PHE A 59 -0.45 11.53 12.31
N MET A 60 -0.76 10.58 11.42
CA MET A 60 0.17 10.02 10.43
C MET A 60 -0.12 10.61 9.05
N PRO A 61 0.90 10.81 8.20
CA PRO A 61 0.68 11.19 6.81
C PRO A 61 -0.18 10.14 6.09
N GLY A 62 -1.12 10.60 5.27
CA GLY A 62 -2.00 9.73 4.50
C GLY A 62 -1.27 9.00 3.35
N PRO A 63 -1.95 8.06 2.69
CA PRO A 63 -1.37 7.20 1.67
C PRO A 63 -0.78 7.98 0.49
N PHE A 64 -1.41 9.08 0.06
CA PHE A 64 -0.91 9.87 -1.07
C PHE A 64 0.29 10.72 -0.67
N ALA A 65 0.29 11.30 0.53
CA ALA A 65 1.42 12.05 1.07
C ALA A 65 2.68 11.18 1.15
N LEU A 66 2.54 9.92 1.58
CA LEU A 66 3.65 8.96 1.64
C LEU A 66 4.06 8.45 0.25
N GLY A 67 3.09 8.20 -0.63
CA GLY A 67 3.29 7.45 -1.86
C GLY A 67 3.47 8.25 -3.14
N LYS A 68 3.10 9.55 -3.18
CA LYS A 68 3.07 10.34 -4.42
C LYS A 68 4.40 10.43 -5.17
N THR A 69 5.54 10.33 -4.48
CA THR A 69 6.88 10.35 -5.10
C THR A 69 7.44 8.96 -5.37
N LYS A 70 6.82 7.92 -4.81
CA LYS A 70 7.28 6.52 -4.86
C LYS A 70 6.36 5.58 -5.63
N TYR A 71 5.21 6.07 -6.12
CA TYR A 71 4.13 5.23 -6.67
C TYR A 71 4.58 4.24 -7.76
N LYS A 72 5.58 4.59 -8.59
CA LYS A 72 6.11 3.69 -9.62
C LYS A 72 6.83 2.50 -9.01
N GLU A 73 7.78 2.77 -8.10
CA GLU A 73 8.50 1.73 -7.35
C GLU A 73 7.51 0.88 -6.54
N TRP A 74 6.53 1.51 -5.90
CA TRP A 74 5.51 0.82 -5.12
C TRP A 74 4.58 -0.02 -5.98
N ALA A 75 4.29 0.40 -7.21
CA ALA A 75 3.53 -0.41 -8.15
C ALA A 75 4.34 -1.67 -8.56
N GLU A 76 5.64 -1.53 -8.80
CA GLU A 76 6.50 -2.68 -9.09
C GLU A 76 6.57 -3.64 -7.90
N LYS A 77 6.74 -3.12 -6.67
CA LYS A 77 6.71 -3.91 -5.42
C LYS A 77 5.39 -4.68 -5.27
N LEU A 78 4.25 -4.04 -5.56
CA LEU A 78 2.95 -4.71 -5.47
C LEU A 78 2.73 -5.76 -6.55
N ASP A 79 3.19 -5.52 -7.78
CA ASP A 79 3.13 -6.54 -8.83
C ASP A 79 3.96 -7.78 -8.45
N ASP A 80 5.20 -7.60 -8.00
CA ASP A 80 6.07 -8.69 -7.50
C ASP A 80 5.46 -9.39 -6.28
N PHE A 81 4.92 -8.63 -5.32
CA PHE A 81 4.24 -9.18 -4.14
C PHE A 81 3.02 -10.02 -4.54
N ALA A 82 2.19 -9.51 -5.45
CA ALA A 82 0.99 -10.21 -5.92
C ALA A 82 1.34 -11.52 -6.63
N GLU A 83 2.44 -11.55 -7.39
CA GLU A 83 2.96 -12.75 -8.04
C GLU A 83 3.48 -13.78 -7.02
N LYS A 84 4.35 -13.36 -6.09
CA LYS A 84 4.92 -14.24 -5.05
C LYS A 84 3.86 -14.83 -4.11
N SER A 85 2.86 -14.02 -3.75
CA SER A 85 1.78 -14.42 -2.84
C SER A 85 0.62 -15.14 -3.53
N GLY A 86 0.54 -15.06 -4.87
CA GLY A 86 -0.61 -15.50 -5.64
C GLY A 86 -1.88 -14.66 -5.42
N LYS A 87 -1.76 -13.47 -4.81
CA LYS A 87 -2.88 -12.58 -4.47
C LYS A 87 -3.02 -11.48 -5.51
N THR A 88 -3.63 -11.83 -6.63
CA THR A 88 -3.79 -10.92 -7.79
C THR A 88 -4.61 -9.67 -7.49
N TYR A 89 -5.49 -9.67 -6.48
CA TYR A 89 -6.24 -8.47 -6.08
C TYR A 89 -5.33 -7.35 -5.55
N LEU A 90 -4.12 -7.68 -5.09
CA LEU A 90 -3.12 -6.70 -4.64
C LEU A 90 -2.33 -6.07 -5.78
N LYS A 91 -2.55 -6.51 -7.03
CA LYS A 91 -1.92 -5.85 -8.18
C LYS A 91 -2.28 -4.36 -8.20
N PRO A 92 -1.33 -3.49 -8.59
CA PRO A 92 -1.60 -2.07 -8.64
C PRO A 92 -2.61 -1.77 -9.76
N CYS A 93 -3.59 -0.92 -9.46
CA CYS A 93 -4.54 -0.42 -10.45
C CYS A 93 -3.85 0.56 -11.41
N ASP A 94 -4.48 0.80 -12.57
CA ASP A 94 -3.96 1.73 -13.58
C ASP A 94 -3.81 3.14 -13.02
N MET A 95 -4.73 3.55 -12.13
CA MET A 95 -4.67 4.83 -11.43
C MET A 95 -3.35 5.02 -10.68
N MET A 96 -2.91 4.00 -9.93
CA MET A 96 -1.63 4.00 -9.23
C MET A 96 -0.46 3.88 -10.20
N LYS A 97 -0.46 2.89 -11.10
CA LYS A 97 0.65 2.61 -12.04
C LYS A 97 1.03 3.82 -12.87
N LEU A 98 0.01 4.53 -13.36
CA LEU A 98 0.18 5.65 -14.27
C LEU A 98 0.28 6.99 -13.55
N GLY A 99 0.12 7.03 -12.23
CA GLY A 99 0.14 8.27 -11.46
C GLY A 99 -1.04 9.20 -11.74
N ARG A 100 -2.14 8.69 -12.32
CA ARG A 100 -3.32 9.49 -12.72
C ARG A 100 -4.00 10.17 -11.54
N PHE A 101 -3.85 9.65 -10.33
CA PHE A 101 -4.37 10.28 -9.12
C PHE A 101 -3.83 11.70 -8.91
N LEU A 102 -2.66 12.06 -9.48
CA LEU A 102 -2.09 13.41 -9.35
C LEU A 102 -2.97 14.52 -9.96
N ASP A 103 -3.88 14.14 -10.86
CA ASP A 103 -4.85 15.04 -11.48
C ASP A 103 -6.09 15.29 -10.59
N TYR A 104 -6.24 14.53 -9.50
CA TYR A 104 -7.39 14.55 -8.58
C TYR A 104 -7.06 15.29 -7.27
N LYS A 105 -6.52 16.50 -7.37
CA LYS A 105 -6.20 17.34 -6.20
C LYS A 105 -7.45 17.76 -5.45
#